data_AF-A0A7S2LM91-F1
#
_entry.id   AF-A0A7S2LM91-F1
#
_cell.length_a   1.000
_cell.length_b   1.000
_cell.length_c   1.000
_cell.angle_alpha   90.00
_cell.angle_beta   90.00
_cell.angle_gamma   90.00
#
_symmetry.space_group_name_H-M   'P 1'
#
loop_
_entity.id
_entity.type
_entity.pdbx_description
1 polymer ?
#
loop_
_entity_poly.entity_id
_entity_poly.type
_entity_poly.pdbx_seq_one_letter_code
_entity_poly.pdbx_strand_id
1 'polypeptide(L)'
;SSHPVASSHSGSGNLGSRHWLLGFINAVLSVCSMSARYLELSESGVESPPVRTFLLGHAPPKQATAPRFKFVALSVAGFCAAVIVVAVVIFENHDSWLSPSAMGLSASSNATNGTNGTNGTNSSNESDEDAHEECNLPATRAQRLRHALSGVARAAQHMRGARAYVRRAMALPTRDSLVLYTTSKAPSLDMSNGTDPLSQLWRDNRAFLPTGMRVEYYNDSRIKSSAREISDLLQLSGVTGGAYQAFANLRPGAFRADLWRYMAVWAYGGVYFDAKMRLAQPLEEIFDLTSAELQVLKDRPPKAYWQAAFASLAPRHPVLAKAIRQGVADV
;
A
#
# COMPACT_ATOMS: atom_id res chain seq x y z
N SER A 1 75.01 -4.04 -21.63
CA SER A 1 74.08 -5.10 -21.21
C SER A 1 73.42 -4.66 -19.92
N SER A 2 72.24 -4.07 -20.02
CA SER A 2 71.46 -3.56 -18.89
C SER A 2 69.99 -3.88 -19.18
N HIS A 3 69.42 -4.81 -18.42
CA HIS A 3 68.04 -5.27 -18.55
C HIS A 3 67.06 -4.23 -17.98
N PRO A 4 65.83 -4.14 -18.52
CA PRO A 4 64.80 -3.24 -18.03
C PRO A 4 63.98 -3.86 -16.89
N VAL A 5 63.58 -3.02 -15.93
CA VAL A 5 62.65 -3.34 -14.84
C VAL A 5 61.22 -3.26 -15.38
N ALA A 6 60.48 -4.37 -15.27
CA ALA A 6 59.07 -4.45 -15.62
C ALA A 6 58.19 -3.93 -14.47
N SER A 7 57.39 -2.90 -14.74
CA SER A 7 56.35 -2.38 -13.83
C SER A 7 55.06 -3.17 -13.97
N SER A 8 54.60 -3.74 -12.87
CA SER A 8 53.35 -4.51 -12.74
C SER A 8 52.11 -3.63 -12.96
N HIS A 9 51.22 -4.08 -13.86
CA HIS A 9 49.87 -3.53 -14.02
C HIS A 9 48.96 -4.06 -12.91
N SER A 10 48.44 -3.17 -12.07
CA SER A 10 47.41 -3.45 -11.08
C SER A 10 46.06 -3.70 -11.77
N GLY A 11 45.47 -4.87 -11.53
CA GLY A 11 44.19 -5.29 -12.08
C GLY A 11 43.03 -4.41 -11.61
N SER A 12 42.36 -3.77 -12.58
CA SER A 12 41.05 -3.15 -12.44
C SER A 12 39.98 -4.23 -12.26
N GLY A 13 39.66 -4.57 -11.01
CA GLY A 13 38.63 -5.54 -10.65
C GLY A 13 37.21 -4.96 -10.68
N ASN A 14 36.43 -5.36 -11.68
CA ASN A 14 35.03 -5.80 -11.58
C ASN A 14 33.99 -4.92 -10.84
N LEU A 15 33.99 -3.59 -11.05
CA LEU A 15 32.84 -2.74 -10.67
C LEU A 15 31.62 -2.88 -11.61
N GLY A 16 31.79 -3.44 -12.82
CA GLY A 16 30.75 -3.49 -13.84
C GLY A 16 29.54 -4.38 -13.51
N SER A 17 29.76 -5.50 -12.81
CA SER A 17 28.72 -6.53 -12.60
C SER A 17 27.63 -6.10 -11.60
N ARG A 18 27.96 -5.18 -10.68
CA ARG A 18 27.04 -4.71 -9.64
C ARG A 18 26.01 -3.69 -10.16
N HIS A 19 26.43 -2.83 -11.07
CA HIS A 19 25.51 -1.88 -11.73
C HIS A 19 24.54 -2.60 -12.68
N TRP A 20 24.99 -3.68 -13.32
CA TRP A 20 24.16 -4.46 -14.23
C TRP A 20 22.99 -5.16 -13.52
N LEU A 21 23.23 -5.75 -12.34
CA LEU A 21 22.18 -6.46 -11.59
C LEU A 21 21.08 -5.52 -11.04
N LEU A 22 21.47 -4.35 -10.52
CA LEU A 22 20.51 -3.34 -10.07
C LEU A 22 19.68 -2.78 -11.24
N GLY A 23 20.33 -2.59 -12.41
CA GLY A 23 19.64 -2.23 -13.65
C GLY A 23 18.64 -3.30 -14.09
N PHE A 24 19.01 -4.57 -14.01
CA PHE A 24 18.16 -5.70 -14.38
C PHE A 24 16.93 -5.83 -13.46
N ILE A 25 17.11 -5.74 -12.14
CA ILE A 25 15.99 -5.78 -11.17
C ILE A 25 15.02 -4.62 -11.41
N ASN A 26 15.54 -3.41 -11.64
CA ASN A 26 14.70 -2.24 -11.93
C ASN A 26 13.94 -2.40 -13.27
N ALA A 27 14.57 -2.97 -14.29
CA ALA A 27 13.91 -3.27 -15.57
C ALA A 27 12.78 -4.29 -15.40
N VAL A 28 13.00 -5.37 -14.65
CA VAL A 28 11.96 -6.38 -14.37
C VAL A 28 10.79 -5.78 -13.59
N LEU A 29 11.06 -4.96 -12.56
CA LEU A 29 10.02 -4.28 -11.79
C LEU A 29 9.22 -3.28 -12.66
N SER A 30 9.89 -2.57 -13.56
CA SER A 30 9.24 -1.65 -14.52
C SER A 30 8.33 -2.39 -15.50
N VAL A 31 8.77 -3.54 -16.03
CA VAL A 31 7.96 -4.38 -16.94
C VAL A 31 6.76 -4.99 -16.21
N CYS A 32 6.93 -5.43 -14.97
CA CYS A 32 5.82 -5.90 -14.13
C CYS A 32 4.79 -4.79 -13.87
N SER A 33 5.26 -3.57 -13.60
CA SER A 33 4.40 -2.39 -13.40
C SER A 33 3.63 -1.99 -14.68
N MET A 34 4.29 -2.01 -15.84
CA MET A 34 3.65 -1.73 -17.13
C MET A 34 2.63 -2.81 -17.50
N SER A 35 2.91 -4.08 -17.23
CA SER A 35 2.00 -5.19 -17.51
C SER A 35 0.76 -5.15 -16.62
N ALA A 36 0.91 -4.74 -15.36
CA ALA A 36 -0.23 -4.49 -14.46
C ALA A 36 -1.12 -3.34 -14.98
N ARG A 37 -0.52 -2.24 -15.45
CA ARG A 37 -1.26 -1.12 -16.08
C ARG A 37 -1.96 -1.52 -17.38
N TYR A 38 -1.35 -2.39 -18.19
CA TYR A 38 -1.95 -2.85 -19.43
C TYR A 38 -3.17 -3.76 -19.18
N LEU A 39 -3.12 -4.60 -18.14
CA LEU A 39 -4.26 -5.40 -17.69
C LEU A 39 -5.40 -4.51 -17.19
N GLU A 40 -5.11 -3.49 -16.38
CA GLU A 40 -6.10 -2.51 -15.89
C GLU A 40 -6.78 -1.73 -17.03
N LEU A 41 -6.03 -1.33 -18.06
CA LEU A 41 -6.58 -0.61 -19.22
C LEU A 41 -7.37 -1.52 -20.18
N SER A 42 -7.04 -2.82 -20.24
CA SER A 42 -7.79 -3.78 -21.06
C SER A 42 -9.13 -4.17 -20.43
N GLU A 43 -9.25 -4.08 -19.09
CA GLU A 43 -10.50 -4.29 -18.37
C GLU A 43 -11.37 -3.01 -18.33
N SER A 44 -10.78 -1.83 -18.55
CA SER A 44 -11.50 -0.54 -18.55
C SER A 44 -12.18 -0.21 -19.88
N GLY A 45 -12.72 -1.21 -20.60
CA GLY A 45 -13.62 -1.00 -21.74
C GLY A 45 -14.94 -0.34 -21.31
N VAL A 46 -14.86 0.85 -20.73
CA VAL A 46 -15.95 1.57 -20.06
C VAL A 46 -16.34 2.73 -20.96
N GLU A 47 -17.39 2.51 -21.74
CA GLU A 47 -18.32 3.59 -22.06
C GLU A 47 -18.79 4.24 -20.75
N SER A 48 -18.78 5.57 -20.70
CA SER A 48 -19.13 6.36 -19.51
C SER A 48 -20.43 5.87 -18.86
N PRO A 49 -20.46 5.53 -17.55
CA PRO A 49 -21.68 5.07 -16.93
C PRO A 49 -22.71 6.20 -16.87
N PRO A 50 -24.00 5.91 -17.11
CA PRO A 50 -25.05 6.91 -16.99
C PRO A 50 -25.20 7.32 -15.52
N VAL A 51 -25.00 8.61 -15.23
CA VAL A 51 -25.38 9.19 -13.94
C VAL A 51 -26.91 9.09 -13.82
N ARG A 52 -27.41 8.07 -13.11
CA ARG A 52 -28.84 7.92 -12.84
C ARG A 52 -29.30 9.02 -11.90
N THR A 53 -29.92 10.03 -12.49
CA THR A 53 -30.73 10.99 -11.74
C THR A 53 -32.09 10.33 -11.54
N PHE A 54 -32.45 9.96 -10.31
CA PHE A 54 -33.78 9.43 -10.04
C PHE A 54 -34.82 10.54 -10.28
N LEU A 55 -35.56 10.38 -11.38
CA LEU A 55 -36.93 10.86 -11.54
C LEU A 55 -37.83 9.62 -11.47
N LEU A 56 -38.90 9.71 -10.69
CA LEU A 56 -39.85 8.62 -10.45
C LEU A 56 -40.39 8.02 -11.76
N GLY A 57 -40.13 6.73 -11.96
CA GLY A 57 -40.86 5.83 -12.86
C GLY A 57 -40.37 5.74 -14.30
N HIS A 58 -39.65 4.65 -14.64
CA HIS A 58 -39.86 3.76 -15.81
C HIS A 58 -38.76 2.68 -15.85
N ALA A 59 -39.13 1.45 -16.24
CA ALA A 59 -38.26 0.26 -16.22
C ALA A 59 -37.36 0.15 -17.46
N PRO A 60 -36.11 -0.37 -17.35
CA PRO A 60 -35.21 -0.53 -18.49
C PRO A 60 -35.27 -1.94 -19.13
N PRO A 61 -34.93 -2.08 -20.43
CA PRO A 61 -34.89 -3.35 -21.15
C PRO A 61 -33.57 -4.13 -20.95
N LYS A 62 -33.64 -5.44 -21.16
CA LYS A 62 -32.54 -6.42 -21.00
C LYS A 62 -31.50 -6.30 -22.14
N GLN A 63 -30.21 -6.39 -21.80
CA GLN A 63 -29.10 -6.50 -22.77
C GLN A 63 -28.38 -7.86 -22.70
N ALA A 64 -27.86 -8.24 -23.88
CA ALA A 64 -27.26 -9.52 -24.23
C ALA A 64 -25.78 -9.64 -23.84
N THR A 65 -25.32 -10.89 -23.70
CA THR A 65 -23.97 -11.28 -23.24
C THR A 65 -22.93 -11.32 -24.36
N ALA A 66 -21.73 -10.80 -24.09
CA ALA A 66 -20.52 -10.90 -24.93
C ALA A 66 -19.43 -11.81 -24.29
N PRO A 67 -18.42 -12.30 -25.07
CA PRO A 67 -17.63 -13.49 -24.74
C PRO A 67 -16.32 -13.25 -23.96
N ARG A 68 -15.72 -14.36 -23.51
CA ARG A 68 -14.72 -14.51 -22.43
C ARG A 68 -13.26 -14.20 -22.85
N PHE A 69 -12.60 -13.30 -22.13
CA PHE A 69 -11.17 -12.93 -22.21
C PHE A 69 -10.29 -13.51 -21.07
N LYS A 70 -10.43 -14.80 -20.73
CA LYS A 70 -9.73 -15.38 -19.55
C LYS A 70 -8.30 -15.89 -19.77
N PHE A 71 -7.77 -15.87 -21.00
CA PHE A 71 -6.53 -16.60 -21.32
C PHE A 71 -5.22 -15.82 -21.11
N VAL A 72 -5.24 -14.48 -21.00
CA VAL A 72 -4.00 -13.66 -21.00
C VAL A 72 -3.42 -13.44 -19.60
N ALA A 73 -4.25 -13.31 -18.57
CA ALA A 73 -3.80 -12.97 -17.20
C ALA A 73 -3.00 -14.10 -16.50
N LEU A 74 -3.27 -15.37 -16.84
CA LEU A 74 -2.51 -16.50 -16.28
C LEU A 74 -1.05 -16.56 -16.78
N SER A 75 -0.76 -16.00 -17.95
CA SER A 75 0.58 -16.04 -18.56
C SER A 75 1.58 -15.10 -17.87
N VAL A 76 1.13 -13.89 -17.51
CA VAL A 76 2.00 -12.85 -16.91
C VAL A 76 2.42 -13.20 -15.48
N ALA A 77 1.53 -13.78 -14.68
CA ALA A 77 1.85 -14.21 -13.32
C ALA A 77 2.85 -15.39 -13.32
N GLY A 78 2.71 -16.31 -14.29
CA GLY A 78 3.66 -17.40 -14.51
C GLY A 78 5.05 -16.89 -14.91
N PHE A 79 5.11 -15.90 -15.80
CA PHE A 79 6.36 -15.28 -16.23
C PHE A 79 7.10 -14.58 -15.08
N CYS A 80 6.40 -13.81 -14.24
CA CYS A 80 7.02 -13.13 -13.10
C CYS A 80 7.57 -14.13 -12.06
N ALA A 81 6.84 -15.22 -11.80
CA ALA A 81 7.31 -16.27 -10.91
C ALA A 81 8.57 -16.98 -11.47
N ALA A 82 8.58 -17.27 -12.78
CA ALA A 82 9.74 -17.87 -13.44
C ALA A 82 10.98 -16.95 -13.39
N VAL A 83 10.82 -15.64 -13.62
CA VAL A 83 11.93 -14.67 -13.53
C VAL A 83 12.51 -14.59 -12.12
N ILE A 84 11.67 -14.64 -11.09
CA ILE A 84 12.12 -14.64 -9.68
C ILE A 84 12.88 -15.93 -9.37
N VAL A 85 12.38 -17.10 -9.81
CA VAL A 85 13.07 -18.39 -9.60
C VAL A 85 14.42 -18.40 -10.31
N VAL A 86 14.49 -17.93 -11.56
CA VAL A 86 15.74 -17.84 -12.31
C VAL A 86 16.74 -16.89 -11.63
N ALA A 87 16.29 -15.74 -11.13
CA ALA A 87 17.16 -14.83 -10.39
C ALA A 87 17.73 -15.45 -9.10
N VAL A 88 16.93 -16.25 -8.38
CA VAL A 88 17.38 -16.98 -7.18
C VAL A 88 18.37 -18.09 -7.55
N VAL A 89 18.09 -18.88 -8.59
CA VAL A 89 18.96 -19.98 -9.05
C VAL A 89 20.30 -19.47 -9.60
N ILE A 90 20.29 -18.34 -10.32
CA ILE A 90 21.53 -17.68 -10.77
C ILE A 90 22.36 -17.21 -9.57
N PHE A 91 21.70 -16.72 -8.52
CA PHE A 91 22.39 -16.27 -7.31
C PHE A 91 23.02 -17.42 -6.52
N GLU A 92 22.31 -18.55 -6.35
CA GLU A 92 22.84 -19.74 -5.67
C GLU A 92 23.96 -20.42 -6.44
N ASN A 93 23.89 -20.45 -7.78
CA ASN A 93 24.95 -21.08 -8.59
C ASN A 93 26.22 -20.21 -8.69
N HIS A 94 26.12 -18.89 -8.50
CA HIS A 94 27.29 -18.01 -8.55
C HIS A 94 28.22 -18.16 -7.34
N ASP A 95 27.76 -18.79 -6.24
CA ASP A 95 28.60 -19.11 -5.07
C ASP A 95 29.49 -20.36 -5.30
N SER A 96 29.23 -21.18 -6.33
CA SER A 96 30.07 -22.34 -6.69
C SER A 96 31.42 -21.98 -7.35
N TRP A 97 31.57 -20.74 -7.83
CA TRP A 97 32.79 -20.24 -8.49
C TRP A 97 33.83 -19.64 -7.53
N LEU A 98 33.54 -19.61 -6.22
CA LEU A 98 34.46 -19.09 -5.19
C LEU A 98 34.81 -20.18 -4.18
N SER A 99 35.28 -21.33 -4.67
CA SER A 99 35.88 -22.34 -3.79
C SER A 99 37.28 -21.87 -3.31
N PRO A 100 37.61 -21.99 -2.01
CA PRO A 100 38.91 -21.61 -1.45
C PRO A 100 40.13 -22.29 -2.11
N SER A 101 39.92 -23.38 -2.83
CA SER A 101 40.95 -24.13 -3.55
C SER A 101 41.60 -23.36 -4.70
N ALA A 102 40.99 -22.27 -5.19
CA ALA A 102 41.57 -21.42 -6.24
C ALA A 102 42.54 -20.35 -5.72
N MET A 103 42.70 -20.18 -4.40
CA MET A 103 43.56 -19.15 -3.80
C MET A 103 44.88 -19.66 -3.19
N GLY A 104 45.22 -20.94 -3.34
CA GLY A 104 46.58 -21.43 -3.07
C GLY A 104 47.10 -21.17 -1.65
N LEU A 105 46.24 -21.20 -0.63
CA LEU A 105 46.68 -21.07 0.76
C LEU A 105 46.98 -22.45 1.33
N SER A 106 48.27 -22.78 1.46
CA SER A 106 48.75 -23.96 2.17
C SER A 106 48.68 -23.71 3.68
N ALA A 107 47.98 -24.58 4.40
CA ALA A 107 48.04 -24.62 5.85
C ALA A 107 49.36 -25.26 6.28
N SER A 108 50.26 -24.45 6.86
CA SER A 108 51.45 -24.92 7.55
C SER A 108 51.06 -25.41 8.94
N SER A 109 51.19 -26.71 9.16
CA SER A 109 51.15 -27.32 10.48
C SER A 109 52.54 -27.24 11.11
N ASN A 110 52.66 -26.62 12.28
CA ASN A 110 53.75 -26.92 13.20
C ASN A 110 53.25 -26.97 14.64
N ALA A 111 53.51 -28.11 15.27
CA ALA A 111 53.43 -28.32 16.70
C ALA A 111 54.78 -27.92 17.34
N THR A 112 54.78 -27.46 18.60
CA THR A 112 55.65 -27.99 19.69
C THR A 112 55.43 -27.29 21.04
N ASN A 113 55.47 -28.14 22.08
CA ASN A 113 55.74 -28.00 23.54
C ASN A 113 56.14 -26.66 24.18
N GLY A 114 55.76 -26.52 25.47
CA GLY A 114 56.61 -25.83 26.48
C GLY A 114 55.90 -25.33 27.74
N THR A 115 56.39 -25.75 28.91
CA THR A 115 55.88 -25.59 30.29
C THR A 115 56.38 -24.36 31.08
N ASN A 116 55.64 -24.00 32.14
CA ASN A 116 56.03 -23.39 33.45
C ASN A 116 56.68 -21.99 33.55
N GLY A 117 56.25 -21.22 34.57
CA GLY A 117 57.11 -20.24 35.29
C GLY A 117 56.46 -18.92 35.72
N THR A 118 56.83 -18.42 36.89
CA THR A 118 56.19 -17.40 37.75
C THR A 118 56.80 -15.98 37.71
N ASN A 119 56.02 -15.01 38.23
CA ASN A 119 56.37 -13.74 38.92
C ASN A 119 57.05 -12.56 38.18
N GLY A 120 56.51 -11.35 38.44
CA GLY A 120 57.33 -10.17 38.82
C GLY A 120 57.30 -8.92 37.92
N THR A 121 56.51 -7.93 38.33
CA THR A 121 56.75 -6.45 38.34
C THR A 121 57.43 -5.68 37.19
N ASN A 122 56.72 -4.59 36.83
CA ASN A 122 57.15 -3.21 36.51
C ASN A 122 57.78 -2.82 35.16
N SER A 123 57.09 -1.83 34.56
CA SER A 123 57.59 -0.57 33.98
C SER A 123 57.90 -0.49 32.48
N SER A 124 57.43 0.65 31.96
CA SER A 124 57.88 1.48 30.82
C SER A 124 57.58 1.02 29.40
N ASN A 125 56.72 1.84 28.76
CA ASN A 125 56.85 2.44 27.43
C ASN A 125 57.78 1.71 26.43
N GLU A 126 57.23 1.30 25.29
CA GLU A 126 57.41 1.97 23.99
C GLU A 126 56.71 1.17 22.88
N SER A 127 56.12 1.95 21.97
CA SER A 127 55.88 1.71 20.54
C SER A 127 55.58 0.31 19.99
N ASP A 128 54.56 0.30 19.11
CA ASP A 128 54.28 -0.65 18.02
C ASP A 128 53.01 -1.49 18.22
N GLU A 129 51.86 -0.83 18.08
CA GLU A 129 50.61 -1.52 17.72
C GLU A 129 50.50 -1.58 16.19
N ASP A 130 51.18 -2.58 15.64
CA ASP A 130 50.99 -3.05 14.28
C ASP A 130 49.59 -3.65 14.08
N ALA A 131 49.07 -3.37 12.89
CA ALA A 131 47.79 -3.76 12.36
C ALA A 131 47.47 -5.27 12.51
N HIS A 132 46.62 -5.61 13.47
CA HIS A 132 45.73 -6.75 13.33
C HIS A 132 44.39 -6.28 12.77
N GLU A 133 44.37 -6.03 11.45
CA GLU A 133 43.13 -5.86 10.68
C GLU A 133 42.48 -7.23 10.53
N GLU A 134 41.82 -7.67 11.60
CA GLU A 134 41.09 -8.92 11.66
C GLU A 134 39.88 -8.83 10.71
N CYS A 135 39.99 -9.59 9.61
CA CYS A 135 39.09 -9.66 8.47
C CYS A 135 37.67 -10.12 8.86
N ASN A 136 36.86 -9.20 9.42
CA ASN A 136 35.44 -9.38 9.75
C ASN A 136 34.50 -9.25 8.52
N LEU A 137 34.93 -9.76 7.36
CA LEU A 137 34.18 -9.69 6.10
C LEU A 137 32.93 -10.62 5.97
N PRO A 138 32.79 -11.78 6.66
CA PRO A 138 31.61 -12.63 6.47
C PRO A 138 30.37 -12.18 7.27
N ALA A 139 30.54 -11.53 8.43
CA ALA A 139 29.43 -11.08 9.27
C ALA A 139 28.57 -9.99 8.59
N THR A 140 29.20 -9.13 7.78
CA THR A 140 28.51 -8.03 7.10
C THR A 140 27.68 -8.49 5.90
N ARG A 141 28.06 -9.57 5.19
CA ARG A 141 27.26 -10.12 4.06
C ARG A 141 25.98 -10.78 4.56
N ALA A 142 26.06 -11.59 5.63
CA ALA A 142 24.90 -12.24 6.23
C ALA A 142 23.90 -11.22 6.83
N GLN A 143 24.41 -10.12 7.41
CA GLN A 143 23.56 -9.05 7.95
C GLN A 143 22.85 -8.25 6.85
N ARG A 144 23.54 -7.94 5.74
CA ARG A 144 22.94 -7.29 4.57
C ARG A 144 21.87 -8.17 3.91
N LEU A 145 22.12 -9.48 3.79
CA LEU A 145 21.14 -10.43 3.26
C LEU A 145 19.90 -10.50 4.15
N ARG A 146 20.06 -10.58 5.48
CA ARG A 146 18.94 -10.53 6.44
C ARG A 146 18.14 -9.23 6.32
N HIS A 147 18.81 -8.09 6.16
CA HIS A 147 18.13 -6.81 5.99
C HIS A 147 17.33 -6.75 4.67
N ALA A 148 17.93 -7.22 3.56
CA ALA A 148 17.25 -7.31 2.26
C ALA A 148 16.03 -8.25 2.31
N LEU A 149 16.18 -9.44 2.87
CA LEU A 149 15.10 -10.42 3.03
C LEU A 149 13.97 -9.90 3.93
N SER A 150 14.30 -9.13 4.99
CA SER A 150 13.29 -8.47 5.82
C SER A 150 12.49 -7.42 5.02
N GLY A 151 13.12 -6.72 4.08
CA GLY A 151 12.46 -5.81 3.15
C GLY A 151 11.49 -6.52 2.22
N VAL A 152 11.93 -7.64 1.63
CA VAL A 152 11.09 -8.49 0.76
C VAL A 152 9.91 -9.09 1.51
N ALA A 153 10.12 -9.57 2.74
CA ALA A 153 9.06 -10.14 3.57
C ALA A 153 7.99 -9.09 3.92
N ARG A 154 8.39 -7.86 4.29
CA ARG A 154 7.47 -6.74 4.52
C ARG A 154 6.68 -6.40 3.24
N ALA A 155 7.36 -6.28 2.10
CA ALA A 155 6.70 -6.02 0.81
C ALA A 155 5.69 -7.13 0.45
N ALA A 156 6.05 -8.40 0.65
CA ALA A 156 5.17 -9.54 0.40
C ALA A 156 3.96 -9.59 1.36
N GLN A 157 4.13 -9.16 2.61
CA GLN A 157 3.04 -9.05 3.58
C GLN A 157 2.08 -7.91 3.20
N HIS A 158 2.62 -6.75 2.79
CA HIS A 158 1.81 -5.67 2.23
C HIS A 158 1.04 -6.11 0.98
N MET A 159 1.66 -6.87 0.07
CA MET A 159 0.99 -7.37 -1.14
C MET A 159 -0.09 -8.44 -0.85
N ARG A 160 0.12 -9.31 0.14
CA ARG A 160 -0.90 -10.28 0.57
C ARG A 160 -2.12 -9.58 1.18
N GLY A 161 -1.88 -8.57 2.02
CA GLY A 161 -2.93 -7.68 2.52
C GLY A 161 -3.67 -6.98 1.37
N ALA A 162 -2.93 -6.45 0.39
CA ALA A 162 -3.50 -5.77 -0.76
C ALA A 162 -4.38 -6.70 -1.63
N ARG A 163 -3.97 -7.94 -1.91
CA ARG A 163 -4.80 -8.89 -2.69
C ARG A 163 -6.07 -9.32 -1.98
N ALA A 164 -5.99 -9.62 -0.68
CA ALA A 164 -7.18 -9.94 0.12
C ALA A 164 -8.13 -8.74 0.21
N TYR A 165 -7.56 -7.53 0.35
CA TYR A 165 -8.29 -6.27 0.35
C TYR A 165 -8.97 -6.01 -1.00
N VAL A 166 -8.26 -6.15 -2.13
CA VAL A 166 -8.83 -5.99 -3.48
C VAL A 166 -9.96 -6.98 -3.73
N ARG A 167 -9.78 -8.26 -3.37
CA ARG A 167 -10.83 -9.27 -3.56
C ARG A 167 -12.06 -9.00 -2.69
N ARG A 168 -11.88 -8.48 -1.47
CA ARG A 168 -12.97 -8.06 -0.59
C ARG A 168 -13.62 -6.76 -1.07
N ALA A 169 -12.86 -5.85 -1.67
CA ALA A 169 -13.36 -4.59 -2.22
C ALA A 169 -14.21 -4.81 -3.48
N MET A 170 -13.98 -5.86 -4.26
CA MET A 170 -14.76 -6.11 -5.48
C MET A 170 -16.10 -6.84 -5.24
N ALA A 171 -16.29 -7.45 -4.08
CA ALA A 171 -17.60 -7.99 -3.71
C ALA A 171 -18.45 -6.84 -3.16
N LEU A 172 -19.66 -6.65 -3.72
CA LEU A 172 -20.63 -5.74 -3.11
C LEU A 172 -20.86 -6.16 -1.65
N PRO A 173 -20.89 -5.21 -0.71
CA PRO A 173 -21.19 -5.53 0.67
C PRO A 173 -22.56 -6.21 0.74
N THR A 174 -22.65 -7.31 1.48
CA THR A 174 -23.94 -7.86 1.89
C THR A 174 -24.66 -6.83 2.75
N ARG A 175 -26.00 -6.89 2.83
CA ARG A 175 -26.79 -5.99 3.69
C ARG A 175 -26.25 -5.94 5.13
N ASP A 176 -25.79 -7.08 5.66
CA ASP A 176 -25.23 -7.19 7.02
C ASP A 176 -23.83 -6.57 7.18
N SER A 177 -23.21 -6.14 6.09
CA SER A 177 -21.88 -5.52 6.07
C SER A 177 -21.90 -4.04 5.69
N LEU A 178 -23.09 -3.43 5.57
CA LEU A 178 -23.23 -2.01 5.28
C LEU A 178 -22.67 -1.17 6.42
N VAL A 179 -21.87 -0.17 6.06
CA VAL A 179 -21.25 0.77 7.00
C VAL A 179 -21.73 2.18 6.68
N LEU A 180 -22.18 2.87 7.72
CA LEU A 180 -22.40 4.31 7.72
C LEU A 180 -21.21 4.98 8.38
N TYR A 181 -20.59 5.94 7.69
CA TYR A 181 -19.51 6.77 8.21
C TYR A 181 -20.07 8.11 8.66
N THR A 182 -19.64 8.55 9.84
CA THR A 182 -19.97 9.90 10.31
C THR A 182 -18.79 10.55 11.03
N THR A 183 -18.75 11.88 11.02
CA THR A 183 -17.62 12.66 11.54
C THR A 183 -18.07 13.80 12.44
N SER A 184 -17.38 14.00 13.55
CA SER A 184 -17.57 15.16 14.42
C SER A 184 -16.28 15.47 15.20
N LYS A 185 -16.22 16.67 15.77
CA LYS A 185 -15.14 17.08 16.69
C LYS A 185 -15.27 16.44 18.08
N ALA A 186 -16.41 15.82 18.39
CA ALA A 186 -16.60 15.16 19.68
C ALA A 186 -15.56 14.02 19.85
N PRO A 187 -15.06 13.78 21.07
CA PRO A 187 -14.03 12.76 21.28
C PRO A 187 -14.55 11.34 20.97
N SER A 188 -15.82 11.08 21.27
CA SER A 188 -16.48 9.79 21.10
C SER A 188 -17.95 9.96 20.73
N LEU A 189 -18.55 8.86 20.26
CA LEU A 189 -19.99 8.70 20.05
C LEU A 189 -20.42 7.45 20.80
N ASP A 190 -21.24 7.59 21.85
CA ASP A 190 -21.75 6.46 22.62
C ASP A 190 -23.22 6.20 22.27
N MET A 191 -23.43 5.30 21.32
CA MET A 191 -24.77 4.89 20.90
C MET A 191 -25.49 3.96 21.90
N SER A 192 -24.84 3.53 22.99
CA SER A 192 -25.46 2.67 23.99
C SER A 192 -26.15 3.50 25.07
N ASN A 193 -25.39 4.34 25.77
CA ASN A 193 -25.84 5.04 26.97
C ASN A 193 -25.43 6.53 26.98
N GLY A 194 -24.88 7.05 25.88
CA GLY A 194 -24.41 8.43 25.82
C GLY A 194 -25.55 9.43 26.02
N THR A 195 -25.38 10.34 26.98
CA THR A 195 -26.35 11.40 27.31
C THR A 195 -26.06 12.72 26.61
N ASP A 196 -24.91 12.85 25.96
CA ASP A 196 -24.59 14.06 25.20
C ASP A 196 -25.52 14.19 23.96
N PRO A 197 -25.78 15.42 23.48
CA PRO A 197 -26.73 15.65 22.40
C PRO A 197 -26.42 14.88 21.11
N LEU A 198 -25.14 14.64 20.81
CA LEU A 198 -24.73 13.92 19.62
C LEU A 198 -25.03 12.42 19.76
N SER A 199 -24.69 11.82 20.91
CA SER A 199 -25.03 10.43 21.22
C SER A 199 -26.54 10.19 21.25
N GLN A 200 -27.32 11.09 21.84
CA GLN A 200 -28.78 11.01 21.81
C GLN A 200 -29.33 11.08 20.39
N LEU A 201 -28.83 12.01 19.56
CA LEU A 201 -29.23 12.12 18.15
C LEU A 201 -29.00 10.82 17.38
N TRP A 202 -27.85 10.17 17.57
CA TRP A 202 -27.54 8.92 16.88
C TRP A 202 -28.31 7.72 17.42
N ARG A 203 -28.67 7.71 18.72
CA ARG A 203 -29.62 6.75 19.27
C ARG A 203 -30.99 6.90 18.61
N ASP A 204 -31.47 8.12 18.40
CA ASP A 204 -32.73 8.36 17.70
C ASP A 204 -32.64 7.90 16.22
N ASN A 205 -31.53 8.23 15.54
CA ASN A 205 -31.30 7.80 14.16
C ASN A 205 -31.27 6.28 14.01
N ARG A 206 -30.94 5.52 15.07
CA ARG A 206 -30.84 4.05 15.02
C ARG A 206 -32.13 3.39 14.55
N ALA A 207 -33.29 3.98 14.86
CA ALA A 207 -34.60 3.48 14.42
C ALA A 207 -34.82 3.57 12.90
N PHE A 208 -34.04 4.42 12.21
CA PHE A 208 -34.11 4.64 10.77
C PHE A 208 -33.00 3.94 9.98
N LEU A 209 -32.12 3.20 10.66
CA LEU A 209 -31.04 2.45 10.01
C LEU A 209 -31.48 1.00 9.75
N PRO A 210 -31.09 0.40 8.61
CA PRO A 210 -31.33 -1.01 8.36
C PRO A 210 -30.73 -1.90 9.46
N THR A 211 -31.41 -3.01 9.76
CA THR A 211 -30.91 -4.03 10.66
C THR A 211 -29.53 -4.51 10.20
N GLY A 212 -28.59 -4.61 11.14
CA GLY A 212 -27.20 -5.04 10.87
C GLY A 212 -26.27 -3.92 10.38
N MET A 213 -26.79 -2.75 9.99
CA MET A 213 -25.93 -1.65 9.57
C MET A 213 -25.04 -1.17 10.73
N ARG A 214 -23.74 -1.05 10.46
CA ARG A 214 -22.75 -0.55 11.41
C ARG A 214 -22.57 0.95 11.23
N VAL A 215 -22.44 1.67 12.35
CA VAL A 215 -22.09 3.09 12.35
C VAL A 215 -20.64 3.22 12.79
N GLU A 216 -19.81 3.78 11.94
CA GLU A 216 -18.41 4.07 12.22
C GLU A 216 -18.22 5.57 12.43
N TYR A 217 -17.89 5.93 13.67
CA TYR A 217 -17.68 7.31 14.10
C TYR A 217 -16.20 7.72 14.01
N TYR A 218 -15.92 8.82 13.31
CA TYR A 218 -14.57 9.35 13.14
C TYR A 218 -14.42 10.75 13.75
N ASN A 219 -13.65 10.84 14.83
CA ASN A 219 -13.15 12.11 15.34
C ASN A 219 -11.91 12.57 14.53
N ASP A 220 -11.43 13.79 14.77
CA ASP A 220 -10.29 14.37 14.05
C ASP A 220 -9.05 13.46 14.02
N SER A 221 -8.77 12.76 15.12
CA SER A 221 -7.64 11.81 15.21
C SER A 221 -7.86 10.60 14.29
N ARG A 222 -9.04 9.98 14.34
CA ARG A 222 -9.39 8.84 13.46
C ARG A 222 -9.44 9.26 11.99
N ILE A 223 -9.95 10.46 11.66
CA ILE A 223 -9.92 11.02 10.30
C ILE A 223 -8.46 11.11 9.83
N LYS A 224 -7.57 11.70 10.64
CA LYS A 224 -6.15 11.86 10.28
C LYS A 224 -5.44 10.52 10.06
N SER A 225 -5.66 9.55 10.94
CA SER A 225 -5.03 8.23 10.82
C SER A 225 -5.54 7.48 9.57
N SER A 226 -6.85 7.42 9.38
CA SER A 226 -7.44 6.77 8.20
C SER A 226 -7.14 7.51 6.89
N ALA A 227 -7.02 8.83 6.88
CA ALA A 227 -6.59 9.59 5.70
C ALA A 227 -5.20 9.15 5.21
N ARG A 228 -4.29 8.83 6.14
CA ARG A 228 -2.96 8.30 5.78
C ARG A 228 -3.07 6.92 5.13
N GLU A 229 -3.80 6.00 5.76
CA GLU A 229 -4.02 4.64 5.23
C GLU A 229 -4.69 4.65 3.85
N ILE A 230 -5.72 5.48 3.67
CA ILE A 230 -6.44 5.60 2.40
C ILE A 230 -5.56 6.28 1.35
N SER A 231 -4.68 7.22 1.73
CA SER A 231 -3.72 7.83 0.80
C SER A 231 -2.79 6.78 0.18
N ASP A 232 -2.29 5.84 0.96
CA ASP A 232 -1.45 4.75 0.44
C ASP A 232 -2.26 3.88 -0.54
N LEU A 233 -3.52 3.60 -0.22
CA LEU A 233 -4.42 2.87 -1.11
C LEU A 233 -4.70 3.62 -2.43
N LEU A 234 -4.90 4.93 -2.39
CA LEU A 234 -5.10 5.77 -3.59
C LEU A 234 -3.88 5.77 -4.50
N GLN A 235 -2.69 5.84 -3.91
CA GLN A 235 -1.43 5.79 -4.64
C GLN A 235 -1.22 4.42 -5.29
N LEU A 236 -1.44 3.34 -4.53
CA LEU A 236 -1.32 1.97 -5.04
C LEU A 236 -2.32 1.66 -6.15
N SER A 237 -3.53 2.25 -6.10
CA SER A 237 -4.55 2.10 -7.14
C SER A 237 -4.41 3.10 -8.29
N GLY A 238 -3.31 3.86 -8.37
CA GLY A 238 -3.06 4.81 -9.46
C GLY A 238 -4.05 5.98 -9.55
N VAL A 239 -4.82 6.25 -8.48
CA VAL A 239 -5.79 7.35 -8.49
C VAL A 239 -5.08 8.69 -8.38
N THR A 240 -4.24 8.84 -7.35
CA THR A 240 -3.42 10.02 -7.12
C THR A 240 -2.32 9.71 -6.09
N GLY A 241 -1.18 10.40 -6.18
CA GLY A 241 -0.16 10.44 -5.14
C GLY A 241 -0.33 11.69 -4.29
N GLY A 242 0.20 11.70 -3.06
CA GLY A 242 0.22 12.91 -2.23
C GLY A 242 -1.10 13.27 -1.53
N ALA A 243 -2.10 12.37 -1.52
CA ALA A 243 -3.43 12.68 -0.96
C ALA A 243 -3.39 13.06 0.52
N TYR A 244 -2.55 12.41 1.33
CA TYR A 244 -2.38 12.76 2.74
C TYR A 244 -1.73 14.14 2.93
N GLN A 245 -0.80 14.52 2.07
CA GLN A 245 -0.14 15.83 2.09
C GLN A 245 -1.16 16.92 1.78
N ALA A 246 -1.98 16.75 0.73
CA ALA A 246 -3.08 17.66 0.43
C ALA A 246 -4.06 17.76 1.61
N PHE A 247 -4.48 16.62 2.18
CA PHE A 247 -5.31 16.59 3.39
C PHE A 247 -4.67 17.38 4.56
N ALA A 248 -3.37 17.22 4.81
CA ALA A 248 -2.68 17.91 5.89
C ALA A 248 -2.56 19.42 5.64
N ASN A 249 -2.41 19.84 4.38
CA ASN A 249 -2.27 21.23 3.97
C ASN A 249 -3.59 22.02 4.03
N LEU A 250 -4.74 21.35 3.97
CA LEU A 250 -6.04 21.98 4.21
C LEU A 250 -6.10 22.54 5.65
N ARG A 251 -6.21 23.87 5.79
CA ARG A 251 -6.23 24.53 7.11
C ARG A 251 -7.54 24.30 7.87
N PRO A 252 -8.74 24.49 7.27
CA PRO A 252 -9.98 24.27 8.00
C PRO A 252 -10.27 22.78 8.18
N GLY A 253 -10.62 22.36 9.40
CA GLY A 253 -11.02 20.98 9.69
C GLY A 253 -12.22 20.51 8.87
N ALA A 254 -13.12 21.42 8.50
CA ALA A 254 -14.24 21.12 7.62
C ALA A 254 -13.77 20.66 6.23
N PHE A 255 -12.81 21.35 5.63
CA PHE A 255 -12.27 20.97 4.32
C PHE A 255 -11.51 19.65 4.37
N ARG A 256 -10.82 19.37 5.48
CA ARG A 256 -10.23 18.04 5.74
C ARG A 256 -11.30 16.95 5.73
N ALA A 257 -12.43 17.18 6.40
CA ALA A 257 -13.54 16.24 6.41
C ALA A 257 -14.22 16.10 5.03
N ASP A 258 -14.27 17.17 4.23
CA ASP A 258 -14.77 17.14 2.84
C ASP A 258 -13.90 16.24 1.95
N LEU A 259 -12.57 16.38 2.00
CA LEU A 259 -11.69 15.49 1.23
C LEU A 259 -11.76 14.04 1.77
N TRP A 260 -11.72 13.88 3.09
CA TRP A 260 -11.70 12.56 3.73
C TRP A 260 -12.97 11.75 3.44
N ARG A 261 -14.17 12.35 3.42
CA ARG A 261 -15.39 11.55 3.18
C ARG A 261 -15.41 10.94 1.79
N TYR A 262 -14.90 11.65 0.78
CA TYR A 262 -14.75 11.09 -0.56
C TYR A 262 -13.74 9.94 -0.55
N MET A 263 -12.61 10.13 0.13
CA MET A 263 -11.59 9.10 0.30
C MET A 263 -12.14 7.84 0.98
N ALA A 264 -12.88 8.00 2.09
CA ALA A 264 -13.43 6.90 2.87
C ALA A 264 -14.46 6.09 2.09
N VAL A 265 -15.43 6.75 1.45
CA VAL A 265 -16.45 6.07 0.64
C VAL A 265 -15.82 5.44 -0.62
N TRP A 266 -14.85 6.11 -1.26
CA TRP A 266 -14.09 5.48 -2.34
C TRP A 266 -13.29 4.27 -1.86
N ALA A 267 -12.74 4.31 -0.63
CA ALA A 267 -11.94 3.21 -0.12
C ALA A 267 -12.77 1.98 0.22
N TYR A 268 -13.89 2.20 0.90
CA TYR A 268 -14.60 1.12 1.60
C TYR A 268 -16.04 0.92 1.12
N GLY A 269 -16.53 1.77 0.22
CA GLY A 269 -17.95 1.84 -0.12
C GLY A 269 -18.77 2.34 1.07
N GLY A 270 -20.08 2.14 1.04
CA GLY A 270 -21.02 2.46 2.11
C GLY A 270 -21.69 3.83 1.98
N VAL A 271 -22.11 4.39 3.12
CA VAL A 271 -22.86 5.65 3.20
C VAL A 271 -22.11 6.63 4.07
N TYR A 272 -21.88 7.86 3.61
CA TYR A 272 -21.44 8.95 4.47
C TYR A 272 -22.65 9.78 4.92
N PHE A 273 -22.66 10.18 6.19
CA PHE A 273 -23.69 11.03 6.77
C PHE A 273 -23.10 11.96 7.84
N ASP A 274 -23.32 13.26 7.73
CA ASP A 274 -22.83 14.25 8.70
C ASP A 274 -23.42 13.98 10.10
N ALA A 275 -22.58 14.11 11.13
CA ALA A 275 -22.90 13.72 12.50
C ALA A 275 -24.06 14.50 13.11
N LYS A 276 -24.32 15.72 12.63
CA LYS A 276 -25.38 16.59 13.15
C LYS A 276 -26.73 16.40 12.46
N MET A 277 -26.85 15.40 11.59
CA MET A 277 -28.05 15.17 10.82
C MET A 277 -29.01 14.21 11.53
N ARG A 278 -30.29 14.59 11.55
CA ARG A 278 -31.40 13.73 11.97
C ARG A 278 -32.04 13.08 10.76
N LEU A 279 -32.22 11.76 10.79
CA LEU A 279 -33.02 11.04 9.80
C LEU A 279 -34.50 11.29 10.08
N ALA A 280 -35.23 11.74 9.06
CA ALA A 280 -36.68 11.94 9.13
C ALA A 280 -37.47 10.74 8.59
N GLN A 281 -36.80 9.86 7.85
CA GLN A 281 -37.35 8.66 7.25
C GLN A 281 -36.25 7.57 7.20
N PRO A 282 -36.61 6.28 7.01
CA PRO A 282 -35.65 5.20 6.88
C PRO A 282 -34.56 5.49 5.83
N LEU A 283 -33.32 5.13 6.12
CA LEU A 283 -32.18 5.40 5.24
C LEU A 283 -32.35 4.76 3.85
N GLU A 284 -33.04 3.63 3.78
CA GLU A 284 -33.37 2.91 2.54
C GLU A 284 -34.44 3.61 1.68
N GLU A 285 -35.14 4.60 2.22
CA GLU A 285 -36.00 5.50 1.44
C GLU A 285 -35.22 6.71 0.90
N ILE A 286 -34.03 6.97 1.43
CA ILE A 286 -33.14 8.07 0.99
C ILE A 286 -32.15 7.56 -0.07
N PHE A 287 -31.62 6.34 0.11
CA PHE A 287 -30.65 5.72 -0.78
C PHE A 287 -31.09 4.31 -1.17
N ASP A 288 -30.89 3.95 -2.44
CA ASP A 288 -30.96 2.57 -2.91
C ASP A 288 -29.75 1.78 -2.37
N LEU A 289 -29.94 1.14 -1.22
CA LEU A 289 -28.91 0.33 -0.55
C LEU A 289 -28.67 -1.03 -1.23
N THR A 290 -29.00 -1.17 -2.51
CA THR A 290 -28.61 -2.28 -3.37
C THR A 290 -27.80 -1.86 -4.60
N SER A 291 -27.74 -0.54 -4.87
CA SER A 291 -27.06 0.01 -6.03
C SER A 291 -25.55 0.18 -5.81
N ALA A 292 -24.78 -0.18 -6.84
CA ALA A 292 -23.34 0.09 -6.90
C ALA A 292 -23.03 1.54 -7.30
N GLU A 293 -24.01 2.27 -7.85
CA GLU A 293 -23.84 3.63 -8.34
C GLU A 293 -23.58 4.62 -7.21
N LEU A 294 -22.89 5.71 -7.53
CA LEU A 294 -22.81 6.87 -6.66
C LEU A 294 -24.17 7.58 -6.59
N GLN A 295 -24.70 7.69 -5.38
CA GLN A 295 -25.96 8.34 -5.07
C GLN A 295 -25.70 9.60 -4.26
N VAL A 296 -26.09 10.74 -4.82
CA VAL A 296 -25.92 12.06 -4.21
C VAL A 296 -27.27 12.74 -4.03
N LEU A 297 -27.39 13.54 -2.98
CA LEU A 297 -28.61 14.29 -2.72
C LEU A 297 -28.56 15.63 -3.46
N LYS A 298 -29.70 16.06 -4.01
CA LYS A 298 -29.84 17.43 -4.54
C LYS A 298 -29.91 18.39 -3.36
N ASP A 299 -29.17 19.48 -3.45
CA ASP A 299 -29.28 20.57 -2.48
C ASP A 299 -30.47 21.48 -2.82
N ARG A 300 -30.83 22.39 -1.91
CA ARG A 300 -31.89 23.39 -2.14
C ARG A 300 -31.55 24.36 -3.29
N PRO A 301 -30.31 24.87 -3.42
CA PRO A 301 -29.94 25.66 -4.57
C PRO A 301 -30.02 24.83 -5.86
N PRO A 302 -30.59 25.38 -6.95
CA PRO A 302 -30.69 24.66 -8.21
C PRO A 302 -29.28 24.31 -8.72
N LYS A 303 -29.13 23.09 -9.25
CA LYS A 303 -27.86 22.54 -9.78
C LYS A 303 -26.75 22.33 -8.74
N ALA A 304 -27.07 22.34 -7.44
CA ALA A 304 -26.14 21.96 -6.39
C ALA A 304 -26.46 20.55 -5.87
N TYR A 305 -25.40 19.85 -5.45
CA TYR A 305 -25.49 18.57 -4.76
C TYR A 305 -25.01 18.76 -3.33
N TRP A 306 -25.69 18.09 -2.40
CA TRP A 306 -25.44 18.23 -0.99
C TRP A 306 -24.50 17.12 -0.50
N GLN A 307 -23.31 17.51 -0.07
CA GLN A 307 -22.21 16.62 0.30
C GLN A 307 -22.24 16.16 1.77
N ALA A 308 -23.25 16.59 2.54
CA ALA A 308 -23.42 16.15 3.93
C ALA A 308 -23.93 14.70 4.02
N ALA A 309 -24.49 14.16 2.93
CA ALA A 309 -24.86 12.76 2.83
C ALA A 309 -24.79 12.26 1.38
N PHE A 310 -24.13 11.12 1.17
CA PHE A 310 -24.08 10.42 -0.12
C PHE A 310 -23.71 8.95 0.09
N ALA A 311 -23.97 8.11 -0.90
CA ALA A 311 -23.72 6.68 -0.82
C ALA A 311 -23.04 6.17 -2.09
N SER A 312 -22.15 5.21 -1.92
CA SER A 312 -21.68 4.35 -3.02
C SER A 312 -21.33 3.01 -2.41
N LEU A 313 -22.16 2.00 -2.63
CA LEU A 313 -21.96 0.71 -1.96
C LEU A 313 -20.77 -0.05 -2.51
N ALA A 314 -20.47 0.13 -3.80
CA ALA A 314 -19.23 -0.35 -4.38
C ALA A 314 -18.08 0.59 -3.99
N PRO A 315 -17.00 0.09 -3.36
CA PRO A 315 -15.79 0.89 -3.27
C PRO A 315 -15.23 1.14 -4.66
N ARG A 316 -14.26 2.05 -4.74
CA ARG A 316 -13.51 2.39 -5.95
C ARG A 316 -14.34 3.08 -7.04
N HIS A 317 -15.46 3.69 -6.69
CA HIS A 317 -16.31 4.38 -7.67
C HIS A 317 -15.53 5.45 -8.47
N PRO A 318 -15.56 5.43 -9.82
CA PRO A 318 -14.70 6.27 -10.66
C PRO A 318 -14.98 7.77 -10.51
N VAL A 319 -16.24 8.16 -10.27
CA VAL A 319 -16.60 9.57 -10.01
C VAL A 319 -15.95 10.09 -8.72
N LEU A 320 -15.90 9.28 -7.66
CA LEU A 320 -15.21 9.65 -6.43
C LEU A 320 -13.70 9.73 -6.64
N ALA A 321 -13.11 8.81 -7.42
CA ALA A 321 -11.70 8.86 -7.77
C ALA A 321 -11.34 10.17 -8.50
N LYS A 322 -12.19 10.60 -9.44
CA LYS A 322 -12.03 11.88 -10.14
C LYS A 322 -12.13 13.08 -9.20
N ALA A 323 -13.13 13.08 -8.31
CA ALA A 323 -13.30 14.15 -7.32
C ALA A 323 -12.11 14.26 -6.35
N ILE A 324 -11.60 13.12 -5.86
CA ILE A 324 -10.41 13.07 -5.00
C ILE A 324 -9.18 13.60 -5.76
N ARG A 325 -8.95 13.14 -6.99
CA ARG A 325 -7.81 13.60 -7.80
C ARG A 325 -7.84 15.12 -8.00
N GLN A 326 -9.02 15.67 -8.32
CA GLN A 326 -9.19 17.10 -8.48
C GLN A 326 -8.91 17.83 -7.16
N GLY A 327 -9.53 17.41 -6.07
CA GLY A 327 -9.32 18.04 -4.75
C GLY A 327 -7.88 17.97 -4.25
N VAL A 328 -7.12 16.93 -4.61
CA VAL A 328 -5.68 16.84 -4.30
C VAL A 328 -4.85 17.79 -5.16
N ALA A 329 -5.23 18.02 -6.43
CA ALA A 329 -4.53 18.93 -7.32
C ALA A 329 -4.77 20.42 -6.99
N ASP A 330 -5.89 20.73 -6.33
CA ASP A 330 -6.29 22.11 -6.01
C ASP A 330 -5.69 22.65 -4.70
N VAL A 331 -4.96 21.82 -3.93
CA VAL A 331 -4.33 22.19 -2.64
C VAL A 331 -2.85 22.49 -2.82
#